data_AF-A0A8D0CIP8-F1
#
_entry.id   AF-A0A8D0CIP8-F1
#
_cell.length_a   1.000
_cell.length_b   1.000
_cell.length_c   1.000
_cell.angle_alpha   90.00
_cell.angle_beta   90.00
_cell.angle_gamma   90.00
#
_symmetry.space_group_name_H-M   'P 1'
#
loop_
_entity.id
_entity.type
_entity.pdbx_description
1 polymer ?
#
loop_
_entity_poly.entity_id
_entity_poly.type
_entity_poly.pdbx_seq_one_letter_code
_entity_poly.pdbx_strand_id
1 'polypeptide(L)'
;MGLGFESHLGCLATDWRPVLGVSPSPPALRPVLLGRLRFPVTPYETSGSEDVLLLSLFVHCHCVDFGDLMDRAVQLSDKVHFLSTSLKSDLDYHLPAVGKKIPHLSLCHTSPLKTPMDKNQVLSLSESELLSLVQSLLLSWTDALLLLSSEASSLPHPSTSTIQVKAKQLRENSDTLGTGLSRLAHKMGSSSSSYIPLRYTENSLGGDDDSRLVNFHFLLSCFRRDSHKIDNFLKILRCRANKQKPDMC
;
A
#
# COMPACT_ATOMS: atom_id res chain seq x y z
N MET A 1 -26.40 -40.74 -7.50
CA MET A 1 -25.39 -40.03 -8.30
C MET A 1 -25.58 -38.55 -8.04
N GLY A 2 -24.59 -37.92 -7.41
CA GLY A 2 -24.71 -36.60 -6.80
C GLY A 2 -24.54 -35.45 -7.79
N LEU A 3 -25.26 -34.36 -7.54
CA LEU A 3 -24.97 -33.03 -8.04
C LEU A 3 -24.26 -32.28 -6.90
N GLY A 4 -22.96 -32.04 -7.07
CA GLY A 4 -22.20 -31.17 -6.18
C GLY A 4 -22.30 -29.73 -6.66
N PHE A 5 -22.83 -28.83 -5.83
CA PHE A 5 -22.65 -27.39 -5.96
C PHE A 5 -21.61 -26.97 -4.92
N GLU A 6 -20.44 -26.52 -5.38
CA GLU A 6 -19.46 -25.83 -4.53
C GLU A 6 -19.99 -24.45 -4.14
N SER A 7 -20.16 -24.23 -2.84
CA SER A 7 -20.44 -22.93 -2.26
C SER A 7 -19.14 -22.17 -1.99
N HIS A 8 -18.69 -21.35 -2.92
CA HIS A 8 -17.67 -20.32 -2.65
C HIS A 8 -18.35 -19.05 -2.12
N LEU A 9 -18.74 -19.06 -0.83
CA LEU A 9 -18.94 -17.83 -0.06
C LEU A 9 -17.82 -17.73 0.99
N GLY A 10 -16.81 -16.91 0.68
CA GLY A 10 -15.72 -16.58 1.59
C GLY A 10 -15.61 -15.07 1.77
N CYS A 11 -16.52 -14.45 2.51
CA CYS A 11 -16.28 -13.14 3.11
C CYS A 11 -15.46 -13.33 4.39
N LEU A 12 -14.13 -13.29 4.29
CA LEU A 12 -13.27 -13.23 5.47
C LEU A 12 -13.27 -11.79 6.01
N ALA A 13 -14.19 -11.51 6.92
CA ALA A 13 -14.06 -10.43 7.86
C ALA A 13 -12.89 -10.73 8.80
N THR A 14 -11.75 -10.06 8.62
CA THR A 14 -10.75 -9.91 9.69
C THR A 14 -10.57 -8.43 9.94
N ASP A 15 -11.10 -8.03 11.09
CA ASP A 15 -11.29 -6.68 11.55
C ASP A 15 -9.97 -6.09 12.07
N TRP A 16 -9.78 -4.81 11.77
CA TRP A 16 -8.61 -4.03 12.14
C TRP A 16 -8.86 -3.40 13.50
N ARG A 17 -7.95 -3.59 14.47
CA ARG A 17 -7.90 -2.73 15.67
C ARG A 17 -7.06 -1.48 15.40
N PRO A 18 -7.56 -0.27 15.72
CA PRO A 18 -6.72 0.91 15.88
C PRO A 18 -6.14 0.93 17.30
N VAL A 19 -4.84 1.23 17.41
CA VAL A 19 -4.19 1.64 18.66
C VAL A 19 -4.32 3.16 18.79
N LEU A 20 -4.79 3.58 19.98
CA LEU A 20 -4.99 4.94 20.53
C LEU A 20 -6.35 5.63 20.28
N GLY A 21 -7.30 5.32 21.17
CA GLY A 21 -7.65 6.31 22.20
C GLY A 21 -8.73 7.36 21.93
N VAL A 22 -9.76 7.12 21.11
CA VAL A 22 -11.09 7.75 21.22
C VAL A 22 -12.12 6.77 20.63
N SER A 23 -13.10 6.33 21.42
CA SER A 23 -14.22 5.53 20.91
C SER A 23 -15.09 6.36 19.97
N PRO A 24 -15.29 5.98 18.69
CA PRO A 24 -16.37 6.54 17.89
C PRO A 24 -17.70 5.94 18.37
N SER A 25 -18.73 6.77 18.51
CA SER A 25 -20.10 6.30 18.76
C SER A 25 -20.55 5.37 17.63
N PRO A 26 -21.27 4.27 17.93
CA PRO A 26 -21.77 3.37 16.89
C PRO A 26 -22.71 4.12 15.93
N PRO A 27 -22.73 3.78 14.62
CA PRO A 27 -23.65 4.39 13.69
C PRO A 27 -25.09 4.09 14.12
N ALA A 28 -25.90 5.13 14.27
CA ALA A 28 -27.32 4.99 14.57
C ALA A 28 -28.02 4.23 13.43
N LEU A 29 -28.51 3.03 13.75
CA LEU A 29 -29.39 2.25 12.89
C LEU A 29 -30.66 3.07 12.62
N ARG A 30 -30.90 3.45 11.36
CA ARG A 30 -32.19 4.02 10.93
C ARG A 30 -33.07 2.89 10.42
N PRO A 31 -34.24 2.61 11.02
CA PRO A 31 -35.20 1.68 10.45
C PRO A 31 -35.82 2.31 9.19
N VAL A 32 -35.77 1.60 8.06
CA VAL A 32 -36.60 1.91 6.89
C VAL A 32 -37.81 0.98 6.95
N LEU A 33 -39.00 1.54 7.19
CA LEU A 33 -40.26 0.82 7.03
C LEU A 33 -40.53 0.64 5.53
N LEU A 34 -40.29 -0.56 4.99
CA LEU A 34 -40.78 -0.90 3.65
C LEU A 34 -42.25 -1.33 3.72
N GLY A 35 -43.07 -0.70 2.88
CA GLY A 35 -44.51 -0.90 2.81
C GLY A 35 -44.91 -2.33 2.44
N ARG A 36 -46.10 -2.73 2.91
CA ARG A 36 -46.73 -4.05 2.65
C ARG A 36 -46.75 -4.37 1.15
N LEU A 37 -46.01 -5.39 0.74
CA LEU A 37 -46.31 -6.11 -0.50
C LEU A 37 -47.50 -7.05 -0.22
N ARG A 38 -48.68 -6.71 -0.73
CA ARG A 38 -49.82 -7.65 -0.78
C ARG A 38 -49.59 -8.61 -1.94
N PHE A 39 -49.42 -9.90 -1.64
CA PHE A 39 -49.60 -10.96 -2.64
C PHE A 39 -51.07 -11.44 -2.59
N PRO A 40 -51.72 -11.66 -3.75
CA PRO A 40 -53.04 -12.28 -3.78
C PRO A 40 -52.91 -13.78 -3.44
N VAL A 41 -53.57 -14.22 -2.37
CA VAL A 41 -53.66 -15.63 -1.99
C VAL A 41 -54.94 -16.22 -2.61
N THR A 42 -54.80 -17.24 -3.45
CA THR A 42 -55.92 -18.13 -3.83
C THR A 42 -56.08 -19.23 -2.76
N PRO A 43 -57.31 -19.66 -2.44
CA PRO A 43 -57.55 -20.50 -1.27
C PRO A 43 -57.27 -21.97 -1.57
N TYR A 44 -56.45 -22.59 -0.72
CA TYR A 44 -56.57 -24.02 -0.45
C TYR A 44 -56.44 -24.22 1.06
N GLU A 45 -57.49 -24.76 1.66
CA GLU A 45 -57.57 -25.12 3.08
C GLU A 45 -56.51 -26.17 3.43
N THR A 46 -55.72 -25.91 4.48
CA THR A 46 -55.49 -26.86 5.57
C THR A 46 -54.85 -26.14 6.77
N SER A 47 -55.59 -26.10 7.87
CA SER A 47 -55.15 -26.27 9.27
C SER A 47 -53.71 -25.91 9.66
N GLY A 48 -53.57 -24.77 10.35
CA GLY A 48 -52.70 -24.56 11.53
C GLY A 48 -51.18 -24.73 11.39
N SER A 49 -50.44 -23.62 11.40
CA SER A 49 -49.12 -23.50 12.06
C SER A 49 -48.58 -22.07 11.92
N GLU A 50 -48.18 -21.52 13.06
CA GLU A 50 -47.50 -20.26 13.39
C GLU A 50 -46.80 -19.47 12.26
N ASP A 51 -47.10 -18.17 12.22
CA ASP A 51 -46.40 -17.14 11.45
C ASP A 51 -44.92 -17.02 11.90
N VAL A 52 -44.03 -17.83 11.32
CA VAL A 52 -42.58 -17.68 11.51
C VAL A 52 -42.08 -16.53 10.64
N LEU A 53 -42.00 -15.34 11.24
CA LEU A 53 -41.39 -14.15 10.64
C LEU A 53 -39.86 -14.35 10.56
N LEU A 54 -39.36 -14.82 9.42
CA LEU A 54 -37.93 -14.88 9.11
C LEU A 54 -37.38 -13.45 8.90
N LEU A 55 -36.84 -12.85 9.96
CA LEU A 55 -36.04 -11.62 9.88
C LEU A 55 -34.63 -11.99 9.43
N SER A 56 -34.34 -11.87 8.14
CA SER A 56 -32.99 -11.97 7.61
C SER A 56 -32.22 -10.67 7.89
N LEU A 57 -31.20 -10.73 8.76
CA LEU A 57 -30.23 -9.66 8.94
C LEU A 57 -29.27 -9.67 7.74
N PHE A 58 -29.46 -8.77 6.79
CA PHE A 58 -28.48 -8.54 5.72
C PHE A 58 -27.28 -7.78 6.30
N VAL A 59 -26.18 -8.51 6.54
CA VAL A 59 -24.87 -7.89 6.76
C VAL A 59 -24.37 -7.34 5.42
N HIS A 60 -24.38 -6.02 5.26
CA HIS A 60 -23.77 -5.37 4.09
C HIS A 60 -22.25 -5.45 4.23
N CYS A 61 -21.65 -6.49 3.63
CA CYS A 61 -20.20 -6.57 3.47
C CYS A 61 -19.81 -5.70 2.27
N HIS A 62 -19.17 -4.56 2.52
CA HIS A 62 -18.59 -3.75 1.45
C HIS A 62 -17.36 -4.47 0.89
N CYS A 63 -17.54 -5.25 -0.18
CA CYS A 63 -16.43 -5.70 -1.01
C CYS A 63 -15.74 -4.46 -1.55
N VAL A 64 -14.48 -4.22 -1.16
CA VAL A 64 -13.77 -3.07 -1.71
C VAL A 64 -13.49 -3.32 -3.18
N ASP A 65 -13.93 -2.38 -4.01
CA ASP A 65 -13.75 -2.46 -5.45
C ASP A 65 -12.28 -2.29 -5.85
N PHE A 66 -11.94 -2.72 -7.07
CA PHE A 66 -10.61 -2.52 -7.63
C PHE A 66 -10.23 -1.03 -7.71
N GLY A 67 -11.17 -0.15 -8.10
CA GLY A 67 -10.93 1.28 -8.18
C GLY A 67 -10.52 1.89 -6.83
N ASP A 68 -11.27 1.57 -5.78
CA ASP A 68 -10.98 2.03 -4.41
C ASP A 68 -9.64 1.52 -3.87
N LEU A 69 -9.24 0.30 -4.24
CA LEU A 69 -7.90 -0.21 -3.90
C LEU A 69 -6.80 0.55 -4.64
N MET A 70 -7.03 0.86 -5.91
CA MET A 70 -6.08 1.60 -6.73
C MET A 70 -5.91 3.04 -6.23
N ASP A 71 -7.00 3.73 -5.90
CA ASP A 71 -6.95 5.09 -5.35
C ASP A 71 -6.22 5.13 -4.00
N ARG A 72 -6.48 4.17 -3.11
CA ARG A 72 -5.74 4.06 -1.85
C ARG A 72 -4.27 3.75 -2.06
N ALA A 73 -3.92 2.91 -3.03
CA ALA A 73 -2.53 2.63 -3.37
C ALA A 73 -1.80 3.89 -3.86
N VAL A 74 -2.43 4.71 -4.72
CA VAL A 74 -1.89 5.99 -5.18
C VAL A 74 -1.74 6.99 -4.03
N GLN A 75 -2.72 7.10 -3.14
CA GLN A 75 -2.61 7.98 -1.97
C GLN A 75 -1.48 7.55 -1.03
N LEU A 76 -1.33 6.23 -0.81
CA LEU A 76 -0.25 5.69 0.01
C LEU A 76 1.13 5.88 -0.65
N SER A 77 1.25 5.69 -1.96
CA SER A 77 2.53 5.92 -2.66
C SER A 77 2.95 7.37 -2.62
N ASP A 78 2.01 8.30 -2.80
CA ASP A 78 2.25 9.74 -2.69
C ASP A 78 2.72 10.08 -1.27
N LYS A 79 2.06 9.52 -0.24
CA LYS A 79 2.46 9.69 1.16
C LYS A 79 3.86 9.15 1.45
N VAL A 80 4.21 7.96 0.94
CA VAL A 80 5.54 7.35 1.08
C VAL A 80 6.60 8.23 0.41
N HIS A 81 6.33 8.71 -0.80
CA HIS A 81 7.25 9.61 -1.52
C HIS A 81 7.43 10.95 -0.77
N PHE A 82 6.34 11.53 -0.29
CA PHE A 82 6.36 12.75 0.52
C PHE A 82 7.19 12.57 1.79
N LEU A 83 6.94 11.50 2.55
CA LEU A 83 7.68 11.20 3.79
C LEU A 83 9.17 10.99 3.50
N SER A 84 9.53 10.29 2.43
CA SER A 84 10.93 10.11 2.02
C SER A 84 11.59 11.45 1.68
N THR A 85 10.90 12.32 0.95
CA THR A 85 11.41 13.66 0.60
C THR A 85 11.55 14.55 1.83
N SER A 86 10.54 14.56 2.71
CA SER A 86 10.56 15.35 3.94
C SER A 86 11.66 14.88 4.89
N LEU A 87 11.80 13.57 5.09
CA LEU A 87 12.84 13.02 5.96
C LEU A 87 14.25 13.29 5.40
N LYS A 88 14.44 13.21 4.09
CA LYS A 88 15.71 13.63 3.47
C LYS A 88 15.99 15.11 3.74
N SER A 89 15.00 15.98 3.56
CA SER A 89 15.13 17.42 3.81
C SER A 89 15.57 17.71 5.25
N ASP A 90 15.01 17.00 6.24
CA ASP A 90 15.41 17.14 7.64
C ASP A 90 16.91 16.85 7.86
N LEU A 91 17.51 15.96 7.07
CA LEU A 91 18.93 15.59 7.16
C LEU A 91 19.85 16.55 6.39
N ASP A 92 19.36 17.16 5.29
CA ASP A 92 20.15 18.03 4.43
C ASP A 92 20.70 19.26 5.20
N TYR A 93 20.02 19.71 6.25
CA TYR A 93 20.43 20.87 7.06
C TYR A 93 21.73 20.67 7.85
N HIS A 94 22.03 19.44 8.29
CA HIS A 94 23.21 19.15 9.12
C HIS A 94 24.32 18.39 8.37
N LEU A 95 24.05 17.93 7.15
CA LEU A 95 25.01 17.21 6.31
C LEU A 95 26.30 18.00 5.98
N PRO A 96 26.25 19.32 5.71
CA PRO A 96 27.46 20.09 5.39
C PRO A 96 28.51 20.10 6.51
N ALA A 97 28.10 19.91 7.77
CA ALA A 97 29.01 19.86 8.92
C ALA A 97 29.91 18.62 8.93
N VAL A 98 29.51 17.56 8.23
CA VAL A 98 30.21 16.26 8.20
C VAL A 98 31.38 16.25 7.20
N GLY A 99 31.39 17.15 6.21
CA GLY A 99 32.47 17.26 5.20
C GLY A 99 32.67 16.04 4.27
N LYS A 100 31.95 14.94 4.50
CA LYS A 100 32.00 13.72 3.68
C LYS A 100 31.08 13.85 2.45
N LYS A 101 31.53 13.33 1.31
CA LYS A 101 30.73 13.29 0.06
C LYS A 101 29.69 12.18 0.14
N ILE A 102 28.45 12.50 -0.22
CA ILE A 102 27.39 11.50 -0.38
C ILE A 102 27.67 10.66 -1.62
N PRO A 103 27.59 9.31 -1.53
CA PRO A 103 27.78 8.44 -2.69
C PRO A 103 26.79 8.73 -3.83
N HIS A 104 27.19 8.42 -5.06
CA HIS A 104 26.37 8.64 -6.24
C HIS A 104 25.18 7.67 -6.29
N LEU A 105 24.00 8.14 -6.74
CA LEU A 105 22.78 7.31 -6.77
C LEU A 105 22.86 6.10 -7.72
N SER A 106 23.85 6.03 -8.62
CA SER A 106 24.08 4.79 -9.39
C SER A 106 24.48 3.61 -8.50
N LEU A 107 24.91 3.86 -7.26
CA LEU A 107 25.31 2.85 -6.29
C LEU A 107 24.14 2.30 -5.45
N CYS A 108 22.91 2.80 -5.62
CA CYS A 108 21.76 2.21 -4.96
C CYS A 108 21.60 0.74 -5.39
N HIS A 109 21.24 -0.14 -4.46
CA HIS A 109 21.11 -1.58 -4.72
C HIS A 109 20.05 -1.93 -5.77
N THR A 110 19.06 -1.05 -5.98
CA THR A 110 18.02 -1.19 -7.01
C THR A 110 18.44 -0.70 -8.40
N SER A 111 19.58 -0.04 -8.54
CA SER A 111 20.03 0.49 -9.84
C SER A 111 20.17 -0.59 -10.95
N PRO A 112 20.54 -1.86 -10.67
CA PRO A 112 20.53 -2.93 -11.67
C PRO A 112 19.12 -3.35 -12.14
N LEU A 113 18.06 -2.99 -11.40
CA LEU A 113 16.70 -3.35 -11.77
C LEU A 113 16.30 -2.58 -13.03
N LYS A 114 15.93 -3.31 -14.08
CA LYS A 114 15.47 -2.73 -15.35
C LYS A 114 14.15 -1.98 -15.13
N THR A 115 14.26 -0.69 -14.87
CA THR A 115 13.12 0.22 -14.72
C THR A 115 12.97 1.04 -15.99
N PRO A 116 11.76 1.20 -16.54
CA PRO A 116 11.51 2.11 -17.64
C PRO A 116 12.02 3.51 -17.29
N MET A 117 12.78 4.11 -18.20
CA MET A 117 13.37 5.44 -17.99
C MET A 117 12.56 6.57 -18.62
N ASP A 118 11.71 6.26 -19.58
CA ASP A 118 10.90 7.22 -20.32
C ASP A 118 9.43 6.78 -20.41
N LYS A 119 8.59 7.75 -20.77
CA LYS A 119 7.14 7.55 -20.90
C LYS A 119 6.80 6.44 -21.89
N ASN A 120 7.51 6.31 -23.00
CA ASN A 120 7.21 5.31 -24.05
C ASN A 120 7.49 3.89 -23.54
N GLN A 121 8.59 3.70 -22.83
CA GLN A 121 8.92 2.41 -22.20
C GLN A 121 7.86 2.02 -21.16
N VAL A 122 7.43 2.95 -20.30
CA VAL A 122 6.33 2.66 -19.35
C VAL A 122 5.04 2.32 -20.10
N LEU A 123 4.75 3.07 -21.16
CA LEU A 123 3.53 2.87 -21.95
C LEU A 123 3.50 1.53 -22.70
N SER A 124 4.65 0.93 -22.98
CA SER A 124 4.75 -0.41 -23.60
C SER A 124 4.50 -1.57 -22.65
N LEU A 125 4.65 -1.39 -21.33
CA LEU A 125 4.37 -2.45 -20.36
C LEU A 125 2.87 -2.68 -20.20
N SER A 126 2.45 -3.93 -20.07
CA SER A 126 1.09 -4.27 -19.63
C SER A 126 0.82 -3.80 -18.20
N GLU A 127 -0.45 -3.74 -17.80
CA GLU A 127 -0.84 -3.35 -16.43
C GLU A 127 -0.27 -4.32 -15.37
N SER A 128 -0.30 -5.62 -15.65
CA SER A 128 0.25 -6.65 -14.75
C SER A 128 1.77 -6.56 -14.63
N GLU A 129 2.49 -6.36 -15.74
CA GLU A 129 3.96 -6.18 -15.72
C GLU A 129 4.36 -4.91 -14.95
N LEU A 130 3.64 -3.80 -15.16
CA LEU A 130 3.91 -2.55 -14.45
C LEU A 130 3.60 -2.67 -12.95
N LEU A 131 2.54 -3.38 -12.56
CA LEU A 131 2.25 -3.68 -11.16
C LEU A 131 3.31 -4.60 -10.53
N SER A 132 3.75 -5.64 -11.24
CA SER A 132 4.82 -6.53 -10.80
C SER A 132 6.14 -5.77 -10.61
N LEU A 133 6.46 -4.83 -11.50
CA LEU A 133 7.62 -3.95 -11.35
C LEU A 133 7.53 -3.09 -10.07
N VAL A 134 6.37 -2.48 -9.82
CA VAL A 134 6.14 -1.67 -8.62
C VAL A 134 6.29 -2.52 -7.35
N GLN A 135 5.71 -3.72 -7.32
CA GLN A 135 5.88 -4.66 -6.21
C GLN A 135 7.34 -5.04 -6.02
N SER A 136 8.04 -5.37 -7.09
CA SER A 136 9.45 -5.76 -7.05
C SER A 136 10.34 -4.64 -6.51
N LEU A 137 10.10 -3.40 -6.93
CA LEU A 137 10.80 -2.22 -6.40
C LEU A 137 10.55 -2.07 -4.90
N LEU A 138 9.29 -2.08 -4.47
CA LEU A 138 8.96 -1.87 -3.05
C LEU A 138 9.50 -2.99 -2.16
N LEU A 139 9.42 -4.25 -2.59
CA LEU A 139 9.98 -5.40 -1.88
C LEU A 139 11.51 -5.36 -1.79
N SER A 140 12.19 -4.73 -2.76
CA SER A 140 13.64 -4.52 -2.70
C SER A 140 14.04 -3.62 -1.52
N TRP A 141 13.10 -2.84 -0.98
CA TRP A 141 13.35 -1.86 0.08
C TRP A 141 12.97 -2.33 1.49
N THR A 142 12.35 -3.50 1.64
CA THR A 142 11.88 -3.99 2.96
C THR A 142 13.00 -4.01 4.01
N ASP A 143 14.13 -4.64 3.69
CA ASP A 143 15.25 -4.80 4.63
C ASP A 143 15.95 -3.45 4.92
N ALA A 144 16.10 -2.60 3.89
CA ALA A 144 16.70 -1.28 4.02
C ALA A 144 15.84 -0.31 4.87
N LEU A 145 14.51 -0.32 4.69
CA LEU A 145 13.59 0.51 5.48
C LEU A 145 13.50 0.05 6.93
N LEU A 146 13.62 -1.26 7.17
CA LEU A 146 13.76 -1.80 8.52
C LEU A 146 15.02 -1.26 9.18
N LEU A 147 16.18 -1.33 8.50
CA LEU A 147 17.45 -0.80 9.01
C LEU A 147 17.38 0.70 9.29
N LEU A 148 16.84 1.50 8.36
CA LEU A 148 16.64 2.93 8.57
C LEU A 148 15.76 3.22 9.79
N SER A 149 14.66 2.48 9.95
CA SER A 149 13.78 2.66 11.09
C SER A 149 14.43 2.24 12.42
N SER A 150 15.32 1.25 12.42
CA SER A 150 15.99 0.78 13.65
C SER A 150 17.15 1.68 14.05
N GLU A 151 17.93 2.18 13.10
CA GLU A 151 19.11 3.03 13.33
C GLU A 151 18.77 4.51 13.54
N ALA A 152 17.53 4.93 13.23
CA ALA A 152 17.16 6.34 13.30
C ALA A 152 17.31 6.95 14.70
N SER A 153 17.08 6.18 15.77
CA SER A 153 17.18 6.68 17.16
C SER A 153 18.61 6.93 17.63
N SER A 154 19.59 6.26 17.02
CA SER A 154 20.99 6.40 17.37
C SER A 154 21.69 7.48 16.54
N LEU A 155 21.01 8.09 15.55
CA LEU A 155 21.62 8.99 14.58
C LEU A 155 22.21 10.24 15.27
N PRO A 156 23.43 10.68 14.91
CA PRO A 156 24.07 11.86 15.50
C PRO A 156 23.52 13.14 14.86
N HIS A 157 22.25 13.46 15.15
CA HIS A 157 21.54 14.59 14.57
C HIS A 157 20.69 15.34 15.61
N PRO A 158 20.66 16.69 15.62
CA PRO A 158 19.88 17.43 16.61
C PRO A 158 18.37 17.12 16.57
N SER A 159 17.84 16.81 15.40
CA SER A 159 16.43 16.42 15.17
C SER A 159 16.17 14.90 15.23
N THR A 160 16.99 14.12 15.92
CA THR A 160 16.89 12.64 15.95
C THR A 160 15.51 12.13 16.35
N SER A 161 14.80 12.77 17.28
CA SER A 161 13.43 12.38 17.66
C SER A 161 12.44 12.49 16.50
N THR A 162 12.51 13.58 15.72
CA THR A 162 11.67 13.79 14.53
C THR A 162 12.04 12.80 13.42
N ILE A 163 13.33 12.58 13.19
CA ILE A 163 13.86 11.63 12.21
C ILE A 163 13.37 10.22 12.53
N GLN A 164 13.44 9.80 13.79
CA GLN A 164 12.97 8.49 14.24
C GLN A 164 11.47 8.30 13.96
N VAL A 165 10.64 9.28 14.29
CA VAL A 165 9.20 9.21 14.03
C VAL A 165 8.92 9.09 12.53
N LYS A 166 9.55 9.93 11.70
CA LYS A 166 9.34 9.91 10.25
C LYS A 166 9.88 8.63 9.60
N ALA A 167 11.03 8.11 10.04
CA ALA A 167 11.60 6.86 9.54
C ALA A 167 10.68 5.66 9.83
N LYS A 168 10.12 5.62 11.05
CA LYS A 168 9.12 4.61 11.42
C LYS A 168 7.86 4.74 10.56
N GLN A 169 7.30 5.95 10.41
CA GLN A 169 6.14 6.18 9.56
C GLN A 169 6.41 5.79 8.10
N LEU A 170 7.60 6.09 7.58
CA LEU A 170 8.00 5.76 6.21
C LEU A 170 7.98 4.25 5.99
N ARG A 171 8.56 3.47 6.92
CA ARG A 171 8.53 2.01 6.90
C ARG A 171 7.09 1.48 6.97
N GLU A 172 6.30 1.91 7.95
CA GLU A 172 4.94 1.41 8.17
C GLU A 172 4.01 1.71 6.98
N ASN A 173 4.13 2.89 6.37
CA ASN A 173 3.37 3.24 5.17
C ASN A 173 3.84 2.42 3.94
N SER A 174 5.13 2.12 3.84
CA SER A 174 5.67 1.25 2.78
C SER A 174 5.18 -0.19 2.92
N ASP A 175 5.15 -0.74 4.15
CA ASP A 175 4.60 -2.07 4.43
C ASP A 175 3.09 -2.15 4.12
N THR A 176 2.36 -1.09 4.47
CA THR A 176 0.92 -0.95 4.17
C THR A 176 0.68 -0.89 2.66
N LEU A 177 1.48 -0.11 1.93
CA LEU A 177 1.43 -0.06 0.47
C LEU A 177 1.71 -1.45 -0.14
N GLY A 178 2.74 -2.15 0.33
CA GLY A 178 3.07 -3.51 -0.15
C GLY A 178 1.92 -4.50 0.02
N THR A 179 1.22 -4.44 1.16
CA THR A 179 0.01 -5.24 1.41
C THR A 179 -1.11 -4.88 0.43
N GLY A 180 -1.31 -3.58 0.16
CA GLY A 180 -2.29 -3.09 -0.83
C GLY A 180 -1.99 -3.58 -2.25
N LEU A 181 -0.72 -3.53 -2.66
CA LEU A 181 -0.28 -3.99 -3.99
C LEU A 181 -0.48 -5.50 -4.18
N SER A 182 -0.21 -6.31 -3.15
CA SER A 182 -0.47 -7.75 -3.20
C SER A 182 -1.96 -8.07 -3.39
N ARG A 183 -2.85 -7.29 -2.77
CA ARG A 183 -4.31 -7.42 -2.98
C ARG A 183 -4.74 -7.00 -4.38
N LEU A 184 -4.14 -5.94 -4.93
CA LEU A 184 -4.37 -5.51 -6.31
C LEU A 184 -3.93 -6.56 -7.32
N ALA A 185 -2.74 -7.15 -7.13
CA ALA A 185 -2.22 -8.20 -8.01
C ALA A 185 -3.14 -9.44 -8.01
N HIS A 186 -3.63 -9.84 -6.84
CA HIS A 186 -4.60 -10.93 -6.72
C HIS A 186 -5.90 -10.64 -7.48
N LYS A 187 -6.45 -9.43 -7.37
CA LYS A 187 -7.66 -9.02 -8.12
C LYS A 187 -7.44 -8.95 -9.63
N MET A 188 -6.23 -8.62 -10.10
CA MET A 188 -5.87 -8.66 -11.53
C MET A 188 -5.68 -10.08 -12.07
N GLY A 189 -5.69 -11.12 -11.23
CA GLY A 189 -5.33 -12.47 -11.64
C GLY A 189 -3.86 -12.62 -12.03
N SER A 190 -3.00 -11.68 -11.59
CA SER A 190 -1.56 -11.71 -11.88
C SER A 190 -0.87 -12.68 -10.92
N SER A 191 -0.50 -13.87 -11.41
CA SER A 191 0.08 -14.94 -10.60
C SER A 191 1.59 -15.11 -10.75
N SER A 192 2.22 -14.52 -11.77
CA SER A 192 3.66 -14.57 -11.99
C SER A 192 4.31 -13.19 -11.88
N SER A 193 5.34 -13.08 -11.06
CA SER A 193 6.16 -11.86 -10.98
C SER A 193 7.16 -11.86 -12.13
N SER A 194 7.04 -10.91 -13.06
CA SER A 194 8.00 -10.72 -14.16
C SER A 194 9.32 -10.11 -13.69
N TYR A 195 9.32 -9.53 -12.48
CA TYR A 195 10.48 -8.87 -11.89
C TYR A 195 10.90 -9.56 -10.58
N ILE A 196 12.21 -9.64 -10.36
CA ILE A 196 12.81 -10.23 -9.17
C ILE A 196 13.27 -9.09 -8.25
N PRO A 197 12.81 -9.03 -6.98
CA PRO A 197 13.27 -8.04 -6.03
C PRO A 197 14.77 -8.17 -5.75
N LEU A 198 15.49 -7.04 -5.70
CA LEU A 198 16.90 -6.98 -5.33
C LEU A 198 17.01 -6.70 -3.83
N ARG A 199 17.45 -7.68 -3.06
CA ARG A 199 17.56 -7.54 -1.60
C ARG A 199 18.68 -6.59 -1.21
N TYR A 200 18.42 -5.80 -0.18
CA TYR A 200 19.45 -5.05 0.52
C TYR A 200 20.13 -5.97 1.53
N THR A 201 21.46 -6.06 1.50
CA THR A 201 22.22 -7.06 2.28
C THR A 201 23.00 -6.49 3.45
N GLU A 202 23.18 -5.16 3.51
CA GLU A 202 23.90 -4.54 4.63
C GLU A 202 23.04 -4.54 5.89
N ASN A 203 23.68 -4.74 7.03
CA ASN A 203 23.02 -4.81 8.34
C ASN A 203 23.38 -3.64 9.28
N SER A 204 24.24 -2.72 8.83
CA SER A 204 24.71 -1.57 9.60
C SER A 204 24.93 -0.38 8.67
N LEU A 205 24.81 0.83 9.21
CA LEU A 205 25.10 2.08 8.51
C LEU A 205 26.54 2.58 8.77
N GLY A 206 27.36 1.81 9.48
CA GLY A 206 28.75 2.17 9.81
C GLY A 206 29.00 2.26 11.31
N GLY A 207 30.28 2.28 11.67
CA GLY A 207 30.73 2.30 13.08
C GLY A 207 30.93 3.69 13.67
N ASP A 208 31.25 4.69 12.85
CA ASP A 208 31.41 6.09 13.27
C ASP A 208 30.18 6.94 12.91
N ASP A 209 29.97 7.99 13.70
CA ASP A 209 28.82 8.89 13.59
C ASP A 209 28.65 9.52 12.21
N ASP A 210 29.76 9.99 11.61
CA ASP A 210 29.74 10.60 10.29
C ASP A 210 29.33 9.59 9.21
N SER A 211 29.91 8.37 9.23
CA SER A 211 29.54 7.33 8.27
C SER A 211 28.08 6.91 8.41
N ARG A 212 27.58 6.81 9.66
CA ARG A 212 26.18 6.50 9.93
C ARG A 212 25.25 7.55 9.33
N LEU A 213 25.53 8.84 9.54
CA LEU A 213 24.74 9.93 8.99
C LEU A 213 24.78 9.96 7.45
N VAL A 214 25.97 9.80 6.86
CA VAL A 214 26.14 9.76 5.39
C VAL A 214 25.43 8.57 4.75
N ASN A 215 25.55 7.38 5.32
CA ASN A 215 24.93 6.17 4.78
C ASN A 215 23.41 6.19 4.98
N PHE A 216 22.92 6.71 6.10
CA PHE A 216 21.49 6.93 6.33
C PHE A 216 20.91 7.88 5.27
N HIS A 217 21.58 9.01 5.03
CA HIS A 217 21.21 9.99 4.00
C HIS A 217 21.25 9.40 2.58
N PHE A 218 22.31 8.67 2.26
CA PHE A 218 22.47 8.02 0.96
C PHE A 218 21.33 7.03 0.69
N LEU A 219 21.04 6.14 1.65
CA LEU A 219 20.02 5.13 1.52
C LEU A 219 18.62 5.75 1.39
N LEU A 220 18.34 6.84 2.13
CA LEU A 220 17.13 7.63 1.93
C LEU A 220 17.06 8.33 0.58
N SER A 221 18.17 8.84 0.07
CA SER A 221 18.22 9.47 -1.26
C SER A 221 17.91 8.47 -2.37
N CYS A 222 18.38 7.23 -2.21
CA CYS A 222 18.03 6.10 -3.04
C CYS A 222 16.53 5.75 -2.94
N PHE A 223 15.98 5.63 -1.72
CA PHE A 223 14.56 5.33 -1.56
C PHE A 223 13.65 6.46 -2.08
N ARG A 224 14.05 7.72 -1.93
CA ARG A 224 13.32 8.87 -2.48
C ARG A 224 13.18 8.78 -4.00
N ARG A 225 14.26 8.37 -4.68
CA ARG A 225 14.26 8.14 -6.13
C ARG A 225 13.28 7.04 -6.51
N ASP A 226 13.30 5.92 -5.80
CA ASP A 226 12.50 4.76 -6.16
C ASP A 226 11.02 4.90 -5.74
N SER A 227 10.73 5.56 -4.61
CA SER A 227 9.38 5.92 -4.20
C SER A 227 8.71 6.87 -5.20
N HIS A 228 9.47 7.81 -5.79
CA HIS A 228 8.98 8.64 -6.89
C HIS A 228 8.61 7.81 -8.13
N LYS A 229 9.42 6.79 -8.47
CA LYS A 229 9.09 5.86 -9.57
C LYS A 229 7.82 5.07 -9.26
N ILE A 230 7.74 4.48 -8.06
CA ILE A 230 6.58 3.72 -7.58
C ILE A 230 5.30 4.57 -7.68
N ASP A 231 5.35 5.79 -7.17
CA ASP A 231 4.22 6.71 -7.19
C ASP A 231 3.77 7.06 -8.62
N ASN A 232 4.71 7.42 -9.49
CA ASN A 232 4.40 7.71 -10.90
C ASN A 232 3.82 6.50 -11.64
N PHE A 233 4.37 5.30 -11.42
CA PHE A 233 3.87 4.08 -12.04
C PHE A 233 2.47 3.72 -11.57
N LEU A 234 2.15 3.92 -10.29
CA LEU A 234 0.79 3.70 -9.76
C LEU A 234 -0.21 4.73 -10.29
N LYS A 235 0.20 6.00 -10.43
CA LYS A 235 -0.62 7.04 -11.09
C LYS A 235 -0.95 6.64 -12.54
N ILE A 236 0.02 6.13 -13.28
CA ILE A 236 -0.16 5.63 -14.65
C ILE A 236 -1.07 4.39 -14.69
N LEU A 237 -0.88 3.42 -13.78
CA LEU A 237 -1.72 2.23 -13.66
C LEU A 237 -3.19 2.59 -13.41
N ARG A 238 -3.43 3.49 -12.45
CA ARG A 238 -4.77 4.00 -12.16
C ARG A 238 -5.43 4.61 -13.40
N CYS A 239 -4.67 5.41 -14.12
CA CYS A 239 -5.11 6.07 -15.35
C CYS A 239 -5.56 5.08 -16.43
N ARG A 240 -4.80 4.01 -16.63
CA ARG A 240 -5.13 2.94 -17.59
C ARG A 240 -6.37 2.16 -17.16
N ALA A 241 -6.45 1.78 -15.89
CA ALA A 241 -7.59 1.06 -15.34
C ALA A 241 -8.92 1.83 -15.48
N ASN A 242 -8.87 3.16 -15.33
CA ASN A 242 -10.03 4.03 -15.46
C ASN A 242 -10.38 4.39 -16.92
N LYS A 243 -9.61 3.91 -17.92
CA LYS A 243 -9.75 4.25 -19.35
C LYS A 243 -9.85 5.77 -19.61
N GLN A 244 -9.19 6.58 -18.78
CA GLN A 244 -9.26 8.04 -18.89
C GLN A 244 -8.41 8.52 -20.09
N LYS A 245 -8.77 9.69 -20.65
CA LYS A 245 -7.96 10.34 -21.69
C LYS A 245 -6.56 10.64 -21.12
N PRO A 246 -5.47 10.48 -21.90
CA PRO A 246 -4.10 10.72 -21.45
C PRO A 246 -3.82 12.13 -20.91
N ASP A 247 -4.70 13.10 -21.17
CA ASP A 247 -4.58 14.51 -20.72
C ASP A 247 -5.26 14.77 -19.37
N MET A 248 -6.10 13.81 -18.91
CA MET A 248 -6.69 13.78 -17.57
C MET A 248 -5.85 12.89 -16.62
N CYS A 249 -4.67 12.51 -17.12
CA CYS A 249 -3.61 11.71 -16.56
C CYS A 249 -2.29 12.48 -16.71
#